data_AF-A0A962C5G7-F1
#
_entry.id   AF-A0A962C5G7-F1
#
_cell.length_a   1.000
_cell.length_b   1.000
_cell.length_c   1.000
_cell.angle_alpha   90.00
_cell.angle_beta   90.00
_cell.angle_gamma   90.00
#
_symmetry.space_group_name_H-M   'P 1'
#
loop_
_entity.id
_entity.type
_entity.pdbx_description
1 polymer ?
#
loop_
_entity_poly.entity_id
_entity_poly.type
_entity_poly.pdbx_seq_one_letter_code
_entity_poly.pdbx_strand_id
1 'polypeptide(L)'
;MRPFIQVPGAVLAVLLAMSALAAKPDDAKPPAPKDIATATHGMQHVAGFFDVYRDTARARVLLGLGEFNQPFLLISSLPWAIGSNDIGLDRGQSSGSHLVEFRRAGQRV
;
A
#
# COMPACT_ATOMS: atom_id res chain seq x y z
N MET A 1 42.20 36.17 -4.42
CA MET A 1 41.19 37.01 -5.10
C MET A 1 40.06 36.11 -5.57
N ARG A 2 38.88 36.19 -4.94
CA ARG A 2 37.61 35.61 -5.44
C ARG A 2 36.52 36.67 -5.18
N PRO A 3 35.71 37.09 -6.16
CA PRO A 3 34.69 38.10 -5.90
C PRO A 3 33.54 37.46 -5.11
N PHE A 4 33.14 38.14 -4.04
CA PHE A 4 31.99 37.78 -3.22
C PHE A 4 30.72 38.25 -3.95
N ILE A 5 29.95 37.33 -4.53
CA ILE A 5 28.67 37.64 -5.17
C ILE A 5 27.63 37.77 -4.07
N GLN A 6 27.19 39.00 -3.81
CA GLN A 6 26.12 39.30 -2.86
C GLN A 6 24.78 39.14 -3.57
N VAL A 7 24.07 38.04 -3.30
CA VAL A 7 22.71 37.82 -3.80
C VAL A 7 21.77 38.78 -3.04
N PRO A 8 21.08 39.71 -3.71
CA PRO A 8 20.22 40.67 -3.04
C PRO A 8 19.00 39.96 -2.41
N GLY A 9 18.70 40.28 -1.15
CA GLY A 9 17.67 39.60 -0.34
C GLY A 9 16.26 39.60 -0.94
N ALA A 10 15.97 40.49 -1.89
CA ALA A 10 14.71 40.50 -2.64
C ALA A 10 14.55 39.27 -3.56
N VAL A 11 15.64 38.73 -4.12
CA VAL A 11 15.60 37.55 -5.00
C VAL A 11 15.32 36.29 -4.19
N LEU A 12 15.88 36.19 -2.98
CA LEU A 12 15.60 35.08 -2.07
C LEU A 12 14.15 35.13 -1.54
N ALA A 13 13.60 36.33 -1.30
CA ALA A 13 12.22 36.51 -0.86
C ALA A 13 11.19 36.14 -1.94
N VAL A 14 11.47 36.45 -3.21
CA VAL A 14 10.60 36.07 -4.35
C VAL A 14 10.63 34.56 -4.60
N LEU A 15 11.79 33.91 -4.44
CA LEU A 15 11.93 32.45 -4.53
C LEU A 15 11.21 31.69 -3.40
N LEU A 16 11.19 32.24 -2.18
CA LEU A 16 10.39 31.67 -1.08
C LEU A 16 8.88 31.86 -1.30
N ALA A 17 8.44 33.00 -1.84
CA ALA A 17 7.02 33.27 -2.09
C ALA A 17 6.44 32.37 -3.20
N MET A 18 7.23 31.99 -4.20
CA MET A 18 6.81 31.07 -5.28
C MET A 18 6.72 29.60 -4.82
N SER A 19 7.42 29.20 -3.77
CA SER A 19 7.31 27.83 -3.22
C SER A 19 6.06 27.62 -2.34
N ALA A 20 5.45 28.70 -1.83
CA ALA A 20 4.25 28.61 -1.00
C ALA A 20 2.96 28.36 -1.82
N LEU A 21 2.97 28.64 -3.12
CA LEU A 21 1.78 28.49 -3.98
C LEU A 21 1.65 27.11 -4.65
N ALA A 22 2.61 26.20 -4.40
CA ALA A 22 2.62 24.83 -4.93
C ALA A 22 2.14 23.78 -3.90
N ALA A 23 1.58 24.20 -2.77
CA ALA A 23 0.91 23.29 -1.85
C ALA A 23 -0.37 22.77 -2.51
N LYS A 24 -0.32 21.56 -3.08
CA LYS A 24 -1.52 20.83 -3.47
C LYS A 24 -2.43 20.71 -2.25
N PRO A 25 -3.75 20.96 -2.38
CA PRO A 25 -4.67 20.63 -1.31
C PRO A 25 -4.48 19.16 -0.98
N ASP A 26 -4.32 18.85 0.31
CA ASP A 26 -4.35 17.46 0.79
C ASP A 26 -5.58 16.79 0.18
N ASP A 27 -5.36 15.72 -0.60
CA ASP A 27 -6.44 14.89 -1.14
C ASP A 27 -7.26 14.37 0.04
N ALA A 28 -8.36 15.06 0.34
CA ALA A 28 -9.27 14.70 1.42
C ALA A 28 -9.72 13.26 1.17
N LYS A 29 -9.33 12.35 2.07
CA LYS A 29 -9.67 10.93 1.99
C LYS A 29 -11.18 10.81 1.79
N PRO A 30 -11.65 10.24 0.65
CA PRO A 30 -13.06 10.09 0.41
C PRO A 30 -13.73 9.36 1.58
N PRO A 31 -14.94 9.77 1.98
CA PRO A 31 -15.66 9.13 3.07
C PRO A 31 -15.71 7.63 2.82
N ALA A 32 -15.46 6.86 3.89
CA ALA A 32 -15.47 5.40 3.79
C ALA A 32 -16.84 4.93 3.27
N PRO A 33 -16.88 4.02 2.29
CA PRO A 33 -18.14 3.43 1.84
C PRO A 33 -18.90 2.81 3.02
N LYS A 34 -20.23 2.91 3.00
CA LYS A 34 -21.10 2.42 4.09
C LYS A 34 -21.20 0.89 4.13
N ASP A 35 -20.99 0.24 2.99
CA ASP A 35 -21.06 -1.22 2.86
C ASP A 35 -20.01 -1.74 1.87
N ILE A 36 -19.76 -3.05 1.96
CA ILE A 36 -18.75 -3.75 1.13
C ILE A 36 -19.19 -3.75 -0.33
N ALA A 37 -20.48 -3.97 -0.62
CA ALA A 37 -21.00 -4.06 -1.99
C ALA A 37 -20.73 -2.79 -2.81
N THR A 38 -20.91 -1.62 -2.18
CA THR A 38 -20.59 -0.31 -2.76
C THR A 38 -19.07 -0.13 -2.87
N ALA A 39 -18.32 -0.53 -1.84
CA ALA A 39 -16.86 -0.43 -1.84
C ALA A 39 -16.18 -1.26 -2.94
N THR A 40 -16.79 -2.39 -3.31
CA THR A 40 -16.24 -3.38 -4.25
C THR A 40 -16.98 -3.44 -5.58
N HIS A 41 -17.90 -2.51 -5.83
CA HIS A 41 -18.67 -2.47 -7.07
C HIS A 41 -17.76 -2.40 -8.31
N GLY A 42 -17.94 -3.35 -9.23
CA GLY A 42 -17.15 -3.46 -10.46
C GLY A 42 -15.75 -4.06 -10.27
N MET A 43 -15.39 -4.49 -9.06
CA MET A 43 -14.15 -5.24 -8.82
C MET A 43 -14.33 -6.72 -9.14
N GLN A 44 -13.23 -7.38 -9.53
CA GLN A 44 -13.23 -8.83 -9.67
C GLN A 44 -13.22 -9.46 -8.27
N HIS A 45 -14.26 -10.23 -7.95
CA HIS A 45 -14.36 -10.98 -6.70
C HIS A 45 -13.80 -12.40 -6.86
N VAL A 46 -12.95 -12.80 -5.92
CA VAL A 46 -12.41 -14.16 -5.79
C VAL A 46 -12.67 -14.63 -4.37
N ALA A 47 -13.56 -15.62 -4.24
CA ALA A 47 -13.87 -16.24 -2.95
C ALA A 47 -12.69 -17.11 -2.47
N GLY A 48 -12.47 -17.15 -1.17
CA GLY A 48 -11.37 -17.91 -0.56
C GLY A 48 -11.44 -17.95 0.95
N PHE A 49 -10.31 -18.26 1.61
CA PHE A 49 -10.21 -18.16 3.07
C PHE A 49 -10.51 -16.74 3.57
N PHE A 50 -10.04 -15.75 2.81
CA PHE A 50 -10.58 -14.40 2.81
C PHE A 50 -11.09 -14.10 1.40
N ASP A 51 -12.20 -13.39 1.30
CA ASP A 51 -12.66 -12.87 0.02
C ASP A 51 -11.67 -11.82 -0.49
N VAL A 52 -11.28 -11.93 -1.76
CA VAL A 52 -10.34 -11.02 -2.42
C VAL A 52 -11.08 -10.24 -3.49
N TYR A 53 -11.04 -8.91 -3.40
CA TYR A 53 -11.61 -8.01 -4.40
C TYR A 53 -10.48 -7.26 -5.11
N ARG A 54 -10.34 -7.49 -6.42
CA ARG A 54 -9.29 -6.89 -7.24
C ARG A 54 -9.85 -5.73 -8.06
N ASP A 55 -9.26 -4.55 -7.84
CA ASP A 55 -9.52 -3.34 -8.60
C ASP A 55 -8.33 -3.12 -9.54
N THR A 56 -8.47 -3.60 -10.78
CA THR A 56 -7.44 -3.47 -11.81
C THR A 56 -7.25 -2.04 -12.26
N ALA A 57 -8.32 -1.23 -12.26
CA ALA A 57 -8.29 0.17 -12.67
C ALA A 57 -7.42 1.01 -11.73
N ARG A 58 -7.45 0.73 -10.42
CA ARG A 58 -6.65 1.43 -9.41
C ARG A 58 -5.43 0.66 -8.93
N ALA A 59 -5.11 -0.47 -9.56
CA ALA A 59 -4.02 -1.37 -9.18
C ALA A 59 -4.00 -1.70 -7.66
N ARG A 60 -5.16 -2.01 -7.08
CA ARG A 60 -5.30 -2.34 -5.66
C ARG A 60 -6.07 -3.62 -5.42
N VAL A 61 -5.83 -4.23 -4.27
CA VAL A 61 -6.52 -5.42 -3.78
C VAL A 61 -7.11 -5.11 -2.41
N LEU A 62 -8.36 -5.51 -2.20
CA LEU A 62 -9.04 -5.44 -0.90
C LEU A 62 -9.30 -6.85 -0.40
N LEU A 63 -9.14 -7.04 0.91
CA LEU A 63 -9.46 -8.29 1.60
C LEU A 63 -10.75 -8.10 2.41
N GLY A 64 -11.71 -9.00 2.24
CA GLY A 64 -12.91 -9.10 3.06
C GLY A 64 -12.57 -9.73 4.41
N LEU A 65 -12.59 -8.92 5.47
CA LEU A 65 -12.34 -9.38 6.83
C LEU A 65 -13.68 -9.60 7.55
N GLY A 66 -13.99 -10.85 7.92
CA GLY A 66 -15.18 -11.20 8.69
C GLY A 66 -15.00 -10.97 10.19
N GLU A 67 -13.87 -11.43 10.74
CA GLU A 67 -13.57 -11.41 12.17
C GLU A 67 -12.19 -10.82 12.47
N PHE A 68 -12.02 -10.24 13.65
CA PHE A 68 -10.75 -9.70 14.17
C PHE A 68 -10.28 -10.49 15.39
N ASN A 69 -8.99 -10.45 15.69
CA ASN A 69 -8.37 -11.17 16.81
C ASN A 69 -8.58 -12.68 16.73
N GLN A 70 -8.63 -13.21 15.50
CA GLN A 70 -8.70 -14.63 15.23
C GLN A 70 -7.39 -15.08 14.58
N PRO A 71 -6.60 -15.94 15.26
CA PRO A 71 -5.37 -16.48 14.71
C PRO A 71 -5.61 -17.39 13.50
N PHE A 72 -4.75 -17.25 12.49
CA PHE A 72 -4.68 -18.13 11.32
C PHE A 72 -3.23 -18.37 10.89
N LEU A 73 -3.01 -19.42 10.11
CA LEU A 73 -1.69 -19.77 9.62
C LEU A 73 -1.41 -19.04 8.30
N LEU A 74 -0.35 -18.23 8.27
CA LEU A 74 0.19 -17.63 7.06
C LEU A 74 1.40 -18.43 6.59
N ILE A 75 1.31 -18.93 5.38
CA ILE A 75 2.40 -19.62 4.69
C ILE A 75 2.58 -18.91 3.35
N SER A 76 3.81 -18.48 3.06
CA SER A 76 4.17 -18.00 1.72
C SER A 76 4.90 -19.12 0.98
N SER A 77 4.64 -19.26 -0.31
CA SER A 77 5.34 -20.26 -1.13
C SER A 77 5.61 -19.71 -2.52
N LEU A 78 6.55 -20.36 -3.22
CA LEU A 78 6.82 -20.11 -4.64
C LEU A 78 6.17 -21.23 -5.48
N PRO A 79 4.87 -21.12 -5.82
CA PRO A 79 4.18 -22.18 -6.55
C PRO A 79 4.77 -22.40 -7.95
N TRP A 80 5.27 -21.34 -8.58
CA TRP A 80 5.87 -21.34 -9.92
C TRP A 80 7.33 -20.88 -9.90
N ALA A 81 8.13 -21.35 -8.93
CA ALA A 81 9.55 -21.00 -8.86
C ALA A 81 10.34 -21.45 -10.12
N ILE A 82 11.58 -20.98 -10.27
CA ILE A 82 12.39 -21.21 -11.47
C ILE A 82 12.93 -22.66 -11.59
N GLY A 83 12.70 -23.51 -10.59
CA GLY A 83 13.24 -24.87 -10.51
C GLY A 83 14.46 -24.94 -9.59
N SER A 84 15.18 -26.06 -9.61
CA SER A 84 16.43 -26.15 -8.85
C SER A 84 17.49 -25.26 -9.51
N ASN A 85 18.03 -24.31 -8.74
CA ASN A 85 18.95 -23.29 -9.23
C ASN A 85 19.96 -22.88 -8.14
N ASP A 86 21.03 -22.23 -8.57
CA ASP A 86 22.15 -21.85 -7.68
C ASP A 86 21.83 -20.70 -6.70
N ILE A 87 20.71 -20.00 -6.88
CA ILE A 87 20.23 -18.94 -5.96
C ILE A 87 19.23 -19.46 -4.92
N GLY A 88 18.92 -20.77 -4.94
CA GLY A 88 18.12 -21.43 -3.92
C GLY A 88 16.63 -21.08 -3.92
N LEU A 89 16.06 -20.76 -5.09
CA LEU A 89 14.62 -20.50 -5.26
C LEU A 89 13.89 -21.68 -5.90
N ASP A 90 13.73 -22.75 -5.14
CA ASP A 90 13.23 -24.03 -5.66
C ASP A 90 11.70 -24.07 -5.73
N ARG A 91 11.16 -24.90 -6.63
CA ARG A 91 9.71 -25.10 -6.77
C ARG A 91 9.14 -25.77 -5.54
N GLY A 92 8.05 -25.23 -5.00
CA GLY A 92 7.41 -25.77 -3.81
C GLY A 92 8.16 -25.47 -2.52
N GLN A 93 9.24 -24.67 -2.56
CA GLN A 93 9.75 -24.10 -1.32
C GLN A 93 8.69 -23.19 -0.70
N SER A 94 8.40 -23.51 0.55
CA SER A 94 7.60 -22.69 1.45
C SER A 94 8.54 -21.85 2.31
N SER A 95 8.21 -20.59 2.53
CA SER A 95 8.73 -19.89 3.70
C SER A 95 8.25 -20.61 4.97
N GLY A 96 8.86 -20.29 6.11
CA GLY A 96 8.32 -20.73 7.41
C GLY A 96 6.83 -20.37 7.55
N SER A 97 6.14 -21.10 8.44
CA SER A 97 4.75 -20.85 8.79
C SER A 97 4.66 -19.85 9.93
N HIS A 98 3.78 -18.87 9.82
CA HIS A 98 3.54 -17.87 10.86
C HIS A 98 2.12 -17.98 11.38
N LEU A 99 1.94 -17.95 12.70
CA LEU A 99 0.62 -17.75 13.31
C LEU A 99 0.37 -16.25 13.42
N VAL A 100 -0.65 -15.75 12.71
CA VAL A 100 -0.93 -14.31 12.57
C VAL A 100 -2.41 -14.03 12.81
N GLU A 101 -2.75 -12.78 13.08
CA GLU A 101 -4.14 -12.33 13.19
C GLU A 101 -4.28 -10.85 12.79
N PHE A 102 -5.48 -10.45 12.39
CA PHE A 102 -5.79 -9.04 12.17
C PHE A 102 -6.25 -8.39 13.47
N ARG A 103 -5.63 -7.27 13.86
CA ARG A 103 -6.02 -6.45 15.02
C ARG A 103 -6.30 -5.03 14.59
N ARG A 104 -7.31 -4.38 15.17
CA ARG A 104 -7.52 -2.94 14.94
C ARG A 104 -6.61 -2.12 15.85
N ALA A 105 -5.92 -1.14 15.26
CA ALA A 105 -5.20 -0.10 15.96
C ALA A 105 -5.76 1.26 15.52
N GLY A 106 -6.74 1.77 16.27
CA GLY A 106 -7.48 2.97 15.89
C GLY A 106 -8.25 2.78 14.58
N GLN A 107 -7.95 3.61 13.57
CA GLN A 107 -8.57 3.53 12.23
C GLN A 107 -7.84 2.58 11.26
N ARG A 108 -6.89 1.78 11.75
CA ARG A 108 -6.06 0.87 10.95
C ARG A 108 -6.20 -0.57 11.41
N VAL A 109 -5.82 -1.48 10.52
CA VAL A 109 -5.66 -2.91 10.74
C VAL A 109 -4.23 -3.27 10.39
#